data_AF-A0A942CAC9-F1
#
_entry.id   AF-A0A942CAC9-F1
#
_cell.length_a   1.000
_cell.length_b   1.000
_cell.length_c   1.000
_cell.angle_alpha   90.00
_cell.angle_beta   90.00
_cell.angle_gamma   90.00
#
_symmetry.space_group_name_H-M   'P 1'
#
loop_
_entity.id
_entity.type
_entity.pdbx_description
1 polymer ?
#
loop_
_entity_poly.entity_id
_entity_poly.type
_entity_poly.pdbx_seq_one_letter_code
_entity_poly.pdbx_strand_id
1 'polypeptide(L)'
;MSTSPERWKKIEAVFLTAINLKDKSERESYLAAACAGDAELRQEVERLLVQDEGAETLLKETISDEGGLHDFAPFLKEDDPLIQQRHTCD
;
A
#
# COMPACT_ATOMS: atom_id res chain seq x y z
N MET A 1 13.06 15.13 -2.39
CA MET A 1 12.29 15.24 -1.13
C MET A 1 12.71 14.07 -0.26
N SER A 2 13.28 14.32 0.91
CA SER A 2 13.86 13.28 1.76
C SER A 2 12.75 12.47 2.43
N THR A 3 12.43 11.33 1.86
CA THR A 3 11.60 10.31 2.51
C THR A 3 12.42 9.56 3.55
N SER A 4 12.69 10.20 4.68
CA SER A 4 13.38 9.52 5.79
C SER A 4 12.55 8.31 6.25
N PRO A 5 13.17 7.18 6.62
CA PRO A 5 12.47 5.97 7.04
C PRO A 5 11.53 6.20 8.23
N GLU A 6 11.83 7.16 9.10
CA GLU A 6 10.98 7.57 10.21
C GLU A 6 9.65 8.18 9.75
N ARG A 7 9.68 8.95 8.65
CA ARG A 7 8.48 9.55 8.05
C ARG A 7 7.58 8.47 7.45
N TRP A 8 8.15 7.49 6.76
CA TRP A 8 7.41 6.33 6.24
C TRP A 8 6.75 5.51 7.35
N LYS A 9 7.44 5.25 8.46
CA LYS A 9 6.84 4.53 9.61
C LYS A 9 5.60 5.25 10.17
N LYS A 10 5.63 6.59 10.24
CA LYS A 10 4.48 7.39 10.68
C LYS A 10 3.33 7.28 9.68
N ILE A 11 3.62 7.37 8.38
CA ILE A 11 2.62 7.21 7.31
C ILE A 11 1.99 5.81 7.38
N GLU A 12 2.79 4.76 7.50
CA GLU A 12 2.35 3.37 7.57
C GLU A 12 1.44 3.11 8.79
N ALA A 13 1.82 3.58 9.97
CA ALA A 13 1.00 3.39 11.18
C ALA A 13 -0.39 4.06 11.07
N VAL A 14 -0.42 5.29 10.52
CA VAL A 14 -1.67 6.03 10.31
C VAL A 14 -2.52 5.36 9.22
N PHE A 15 -1.90 4.95 8.12
CA PHE A 15 -2.56 4.24 7.02
C PHE A 15 -3.18 2.92 7.50
N LEU A 16 -2.42 2.08 8.22
CA LEU A 16 -2.90 0.81 8.75
C LEU A 16 -4.10 0.98 9.69
N THR A 17 -4.12 2.05 10.48
CA THR A 17 -5.29 2.34 11.32
C THR A 17 -6.47 2.83 10.48
N ALA A 18 -6.22 3.68 9.49
CA ALA A 18 -7.25 4.24 8.61
C ALA A 18 -7.94 3.19 7.73
N ILE A 19 -7.23 2.17 7.24
CA ILE A 19 -7.83 1.06 6.46
C ILE A 19 -8.74 0.15 7.30
N ASN A 20 -8.50 0.07 8.61
CA ASN A 20 -9.38 -0.68 9.53
C ASN A 20 -10.72 0.04 9.74
N LEU A 21 -10.78 1.35 9.46
CA LEU A 21 -12.01 2.14 9.51
C LEU A 21 -12.78 1.97 8.21
N LYS A 22 -13.95 1.31 8.31
CA LYS A 22 -14.87 1.11 7.18
C LYS A 22 -15.67 2.37 6.87
N ASP A 23 -15.92 3.21 7.87
CA ASP A 23 -16.68 4.45 7.69
C ASP A 23 -15.74 5.57 7.23
N LYS A 24 -16.14 6.25 6.16
CA LYS A 24 -15.36 7.35 5.57
C LYS A 24 -15.28 8.54 6.52
N SER A 25 -16.35 8.85 7.25
CA SER A 25 -16.37 10.01 8.16
C SER A 25 -15.49 9.76 9.40
N GLU A 26 -15.48 8.53 9.91
CA GLU A 26 -14.57 8.13 11.00
C GLU A 26 -13.12 8.19 10.55
N ARG A 27 -12.82 7.73 9.34
CA ARG A 27 -11.49 7.78 8.74
C ARG A 27 -11.00 9.23 8.60
N GLU A 28 -11.82 10.12 8.06
CA GLU A 28 -11.47 11.54 7.89
C GLU A 28 -11.22 12.23 9.24
N SER A 29 -12.04 11.92 10.25
CA SER A 29 -11.87 12.45 11.62
C SER A 29 -10.58 11.93 12.26
N TYR A 30 -10.26 10.64 12.09
CA TYR A 30 -9.01 10.05 12.56
C TYR A 30 -7.80 10.68 11.88
N LEU A 31 -7.82 10.86 10.56
CA LEU A 31 -6.73 11.49 9.81
C LEU A 31 -6.52 12.95 10.25
N ALA A 32 -7.60 13.70 10.50
CA ALA A 32 -7.50 15.05 11.02
C ALA A 32 -6.83 15.11 12.40
N ALA A 33 -7.13 14.14 13.28
CA ALA A 33 -6.53 14.04 14.60
C ALA A 33 -5.07 13.54 14.56
N ALA A 34 -4.79 12.48 13.78
CA ALA A 34 -3.48 11.85 13.68
C ALA A 34 -2.47 12.72 12.92
N CYS A 35 -2.93 13.52 11.96
CA CYS A 35 -2.10 14.41 11.16
C CYS A 35 -2.13 15.87 11.66
N ALA A 36 -2.60 16.15 12.89
CA ALA A 36 -2.84 17.50 13.42
C ALA A 36 -1.61 18.44 13.33
N GLY A 37 -1.43 19.07 12.16
CA GLY A 37 -0.32 19.98 11.84
C GLY A 37 0.55 19.55 10.65
N ASP A 38 0.53 18.27 10.28
CA ASP A 38 1.33 17.70 9.19
C ASP A 38 0.48 17.50 7.91
N ALA A 39 0.20 18.59 7.18
CA ALA A 39 -0.60 18.52 5.96
C ALA A 39 0.03 17.61 4.89
N GLU A 40 1.36 17.62 4.77
CA GLU A 40 2.05 16.72 3.84
C GLU A 40 1.89 15.24 4.22
N LEU A 41 1.89 14.90 5.53
CA LEU A 41 1.67 13.53 6.00
C LEU A 41 0.27 13.06 5.61
N ARG A 42 -0.72 13.93 5.82
CA ARG A 42 -2.12 13.66 5.46
C ARG A 42 -2.24 13.37 3.96
N GLN A 43 -1.61 14.17 3.10
CA GLN A 43 -1.64 13.97 1.66
C GLN A 43 -0.99 12.65 1.21
N GLU A 44 0.11 12.21 1.83
CA GLU A 44 0.71 10.90 1.56
C GLU A 44 -0.25 9.76 1.92
N VAL A 45 -0.87 9.81 3.11
CA VAL A 45 -1.82 8.79 3.56
C VAL A 45 -3.08 8.78 2.69
N GLU A 46 -3.62 9.95 2.34
CA GLU A 46 -4.80 10.07 1.46
C GLU A 46 -4.51 9.51 0.06
N ARG A 47 -3.32 9.74 -0.50
CA ARG A 47 -2.93 9.13 -1.79
C ARG A 47 -2.84 7.61 -1.72
N LEU A 48 -2.39 7.04 -0.61
CA LEU A 48 -2.32 5.59 -0.41
C LEU A 48 -3.73 5.00 -0.29
N LEU A 49 -4.62 5.64 0.48
CA LEU A 49 -6.00 5.20 0.63
C LEU A 49 -6.79 5.25 -0.68
N VAL A 50 -6.62 6.30 -1.49
CA VAL A 50 -7.29 6.39 -2.80
C VAL A 50 -6.79 5.30 -3.75
N GLN A 51 -5.51 4.94 -3.70
CA GLN A 51 -4.97 3.83 -4.50
C GLN A 51 -5.53 2.49 -4.03
N ASP A 52 -5.70 2.29 -2.72
CA ASP A 52 -6.30 1.07 -2.14
C ASP A 52 -7.77 0.92 -2.56
N GLU A 53 -8.60 1.96 -2.36
CA GLU A 53 -10.02 1.98 -2.79
C GLU A 53 -10.17 1.82 -4.32
N GLY A 54 -9.28 2.44 -5.09
CA GLY A 54 -9.22 2.31 -6.54
C GLY A 54 -8.82 0.91 -6.99
N ALA A 55 -7.84 0.29 -6.31
CA ALA A 55 -7.43 -1.09 -6.58
C ALA A 55 -8.57 -2.08 -6.29
N GLU A 56 -9.32 -1.90 -5.19
CA GLU A 56 -10.50 -2.74 -4.91
C GLU A 56 -11.57 -2.63 -6.01
N THR A 57 -11.74 -1.44 -6.60
CA THR A 57 -12.70 -1.21 -7.69
C THR A 57 -12.22 -1.86 -9.00
N LEU A 58 -10.95 -1.69 -9.36
CA LEU A 58 -10.38 -2.31 -10.56
C LEU A 58 -10.37 -3.84 -10.47
N LEU A 59 -10.03 -4.39 -9.29
CA LEU A 59 -10.09 -5.83 -9.05
C LEU A 59 -11.53 -6.36 -9.07
N LYS A 60 -12.50 -5.60 -8.55
CA LYS A 60 -13.93 -5.97 -8.61
C LYS A 60 -14.47 -5.97 -10.04
N GLU A 61 -14.07 -5.01 -10.87
CA GLU A 61 -14.61 -4.86 -12.24
C GLU A 61 -14.01 -5.89 -13.21
N THR A 62 -12.76 -6.33 -12.99
CA THR A 62 -12.08 -7.29 -13.89
C THR A 62 -12.53 -8.76 -13.66
N ILE A 63 -13.39 -9.04 -12.68
CA ILE A 63 -13.85 -10.41 -12.35
C ILE A 63 -15.31 -10.65 -12.78
N SER A 64 -15.97 -9.68 -13.44
CA SER A 64 -17.36 -9.81 -13.92
C SER A 64 -17.52 -9.93 -15.44
N ASP A 65 -16.46 -10.27 -16.17
CA ASP A 65 -16.57 -10.79 -17.54
C ASP A 65 -15.82 -12.12 -17.61
N GLU A 66 -16.48 -13.14 -18.14
CA GLU A 66 -15.93 -14.49 -18.27
C GLU A 66 -14.72 -14.47 -19.21
N GLY A 67 -13.53 -14.31 -18.64
CA GLY A 67 -12.30 -14.15 -19.43
C GLY A 67 -11.03 -14.09 -18.59
N GLY A 68 -10.74 -15.17 -17.86
CA GLY A 68 -9.41 -15.59 -17.42
C GLY A 68 -8.37 -14.52 -17.05
N LEU A 69 -8.23 -14.21 -15.75
CA LEU A 69 -6.96 -13.72 -15.19
C LEU A 69 -5.97 -14.89 -15.06
N HIS A 70 -5.47 -15.36 -16.20
CA HIS A 70 -4.25 -16.14 -16.29
C HIS A 70 -3.12 -15.24 -16.82
N ASP A 71 -2.86 -14.12 -16.11
CA ASP A 71 -1.65 -13.31 -16.33
C ASP A 71 -1.22 -12.53 -15.08
N PHE A 72 -1.42 -13.08 -13.88
CA PHE A 72 -0.75 -12.57 -12.67
C PHE A 72 0.01 -13.69 -11.93
N ALA A 73 0.45 -14.71 -12.67
CA ALA A 73 1.46 -15.65 -12.22
C ALA A 73 2.42 -15.95 -13.37
N PRO A 74 3.60 -15.31 -13.34
CA PRO A 74 4.78 -16.17 -13.15
C PRO A 74 5.56 -15.89 -11.86
N PHE A 75 5.08 -15.03 -10.94
CA PHE A 75 5.88 -14.68 -9.74
C PHE A 75 5.56 -15.49 -8.45
N LEU A 76 4.60 -16.42 -8.47
CA LEU A 76 4.36 -17.31 -7.31
C LEU A 76 4.36 -18.80 -7.65
N LYS A 77 5.35 -19.23 -8.45
CA LYS A 77 5.83 -20.60 -8.37
C LYS A 77 7.35 -20.65 -8.52
N GLU A 78 7.99 -21.01 -7.41
CA GLU A 78 9.33 -21.58 -7.26
C GLU A 78 10.33 -21.36 -8.41
N ASP A 79 11.22 -20.38 -8.23
CA ASP A 79 12.65 -20.62 -8.03
C ASP A 79 13.27 -19.29 -7.56
N ASP A 80 13.84 -19.28 -6.35
CA ASP A 80 14.56 -18.14 -5.79
C ASP A 80 16.07 -18.32 -6.08
N PRO A 81 16.63 -17.73 -7.15
CA PRO A 81 18.07 -17.70 -7.35
C PRO A 81 18.74 -16.47 -6.72
N LEU A 82 18.12 -15.79 -5.73
CA LEU A 82 18.69 -14.59 -5.11
C LEU A 82 19.06 -14.74 -3.62
N ILE A 83 19.27 -15.98 -3.16
CA ILE A 83 20.48 -16.26 -2.35
C ILE A 83 21.66 -16.13 -3.31
N GLN A 84 22.02 -14.90 -3.66
CA GLN A 84 23.27 -14.63 -4.35
C GLN A 84 24.38 -14.94 -3.36
N GLN A 85 24.85 -16.18 -3.46
CA GLN A 85 26.10 -16.66 -2.91
C GLN A 85 27.14 -15.55 -3.07
N ARG A 86 27.56 -15.02 -1.92
CA ARG A 86 28.74 -14.17 -1.79
C ARG A 86 29.93 -15.01 -2.24
N HIS A 87 30.20 -14.95 -3.53
CA HIS A 87 31.51 -15.25 -4.10
C HIS A 87 32.47 -14.20 -3.54
N THR A 88 32.98 -14.44 -2.35
CA THR A 88 34.30 -13.95 -2.00
C THR A 88 35.27 -14.71 -2.89
N CYS A 89 35.78 -14.04 -3.92
CA CYS A 89 37.00 -14.45 -4.60
C CYS A 89 38.16 -14.44 -3.59
N ASP A 90 38.83 -15.58 -3.44
CA ASP A 90 40.29 -15.71 -3.27
C ASP A 90 40.72 -16.88 -4.16
#